data_AF-A0A1J1IC85-F1
#
_entry.id   AF-A0A1J1IC85-F1
#
_cell.length_a   1.000
_cell.length_b   1.000
_cell.length_c   1.000
_cell.angle_alpha   90.00
_cell.angle_beta   90.00
_cell.angle_gamma   90.00
#
_symmetry.space_group_name_H-M   'P 1'
#
loop_
_entity.id
_entity.type
_entity.pdbx_description
1 polymer ?
#
loop_
_entity_poly.entity_id
_entity_poly.type
_entity_poly.pdbx_seq_one_letter_code
_entity_poly.pdbx_strand_id
1 'polypeptide(L)'
;MKIFYVALFLSLLTIVTSSDHNSDPDETISESASESSENENDVAYYYYLWIGDDVHTKYKIRLTSPPGSHFIDAMYQAAEKNQHYAFDFIQYDFGKYITTIAGVANNDETSQYWLIYNLPWSPKKNNPPGINDLSPVGVDDIVVNLGYHYLFWYRTVNVEDH
;
A
#
# COMPACT_ATOMS: atom_id res chain seq x y z
N MET A 1 -28.21 -2.06 -2.29
CA MET A 1 -28.21 -3.03 -1.17
C MET A 1 -28.52 -4.41 -1.74
N LYS A 2 -27.54 -5.30 -1.82
CA LYS A 2 -27.75 -6.71 -2.18
C LYS A 2 -26.92 -7.57 -1.24
N ILE A 3 -27.63 -8.21 -0.33
CA ILE A 3 -27.15 -9.30 0.52
C ILE A 3 -27.46 -10.58 -0.26
N PHE A 4 -26.52 -11.51 -0.34
CA PHE A 4 -26.82 -12.91 -0.64
C PHE A 4 -26.02 -13.80 0.31
N TYR A 5 -26.76 -14.59 1.09
CA TYR A 5 -26.26 -15.73 1.86
C TYR A 5 -26.50 -17.02 1.08
N VAL A 6 -25.92 -18.12 1.60
CA VAL A 6 -26.22 -19.56 1.34
C VAL A 6 -25.32 -20.14 0.23
N ALA A 7 -24.54 -21.22 0.44
CA ALA A 7 -24.98 -22.50 0.99
C ALA A 7 -23.94 -23.27 1.79
N LEU A 8 -24.47 -23.88 2.85
CA LEU A 8 -23.91 -24.93 3.68
C LEU A 8 -24.02 -26.25 2.89
N PHE A 9 -22.92 -26.94 2.62
CA PHE A 9 -22.94 -28.32 2.17
C PHE A 9 -22.36 -29.22 3.25
N LEU A 10 -23.27 -29.98 3.88
CA LEU A 10 -22.96 -31.20 4.62
C LEU A 10 -22.35 -32.23 3.66
N SER A 11 -21.22 -32.84 4.04
CA SER A 11 -20.93 -34.21 3.63
C SER A 11 -20.56 -35.03 4.85
N LEU A 12 -21.13 -36.23 4.92
CA LEU A 12 -20.98 -37.17 6.01
C LEU A 12 -20.35 -38.46 5.47
N LEU A 13 -19.58 -39.12 6.36
CA LEU A 13 -19.10 -40.51 6.32
C LEU A 13 -17.89 -40.77 5.40
N THR A 14 -16.83 -41.45 5.82
CA THR A 14 -16.75 -42.66 6.66
C THR A 14 -15.48 -42.71 7.52
N ILE A 15 -15.62 -43.18 8.76
CA ILE A 15 -14.51 -43.54 9.64
C ILE A 15 -14.04 -44.96 9.25
N VAL A 16 -12.78 -45.09 8.84
CA VAL A 16 -12.04 -46.36 8.93
C VAL A 16 -11.09 -46.21 10.11
N THR A 17 -11.28 -47.02 11.14
CA THR A 17 -10.32 -47.17 12.24
C THR A 17 -9.43 -48.36 11.97
N SER A 18 -8.12 -48.17 12.07
CA SER A 18 -7.21 -49.09 12.78
C SER A 18 -5.79 -48.54 12.67
N SER A 19 -5.17 -48.28 13.82
CA SER A 19 -3.86 -48.83 14.17
C SER A 19 -3.47 -48.35 15.57
N ASP A 20 -2.99 -49.29 16.37
CA ASP A 20 -2.65 -49.16 17.78
C ASP A 20 -1.50 -48.19 18.07
N HIS A 21 -1.74 -47.31 19.06
CA HIS A 21 -0.90 -46.94 20.21
C HIS A 21 0.65 -46.94 20.07
N ASN A 22 1.27 -45.74 20.09
CA ASN A 22 2.28 -45.36 21.11
C ASN A 22 2.65 -43.84 21.10
N SER A 23 2.49 -43.21 22.27
CA SER A 23 3.12 -42.04 22.93
C SER A 23 4.11 -41.10 22.19
N ASP A 24 3.78 -39.81 22.03
CA ASP A 24 4.33 -38.58 22.72
C ASP A 24 3.83 -37.28 21.97
N PRO A 25 3.65 -36.11 22.63
CA PRO A 25 3.07 -34.92 22.00
C PRO A 25 4.16 -33.99 21.45
N ASP A 26 4.24 -33.85 20.13
CA ASP A 26 4.92 -32.71 19.53
C ASP A 26 3.89 -31.68 19.07
N GLU A 27 4.09 -30.47 19.55
CA GLU A 27 3.32 -29.27 19.30
C GLU A 27 3.54 -28.86 17.83
N THR A 28 2.50 -28.82 17.00
CA THR A 28 2.61 -28.13 15.71
C THR A 28 1.33 -27.38 15.37
N ILE A 29 1.49 -26.08 15.49
CA ILE A 29 0.63 -24.97 15.07
C ILE A 29 0.27 -25.15 13.59
N SER A 30 -1.03 -25.18 13.25
CA SER A 30 -1.46 -25.02 11.85
C SER A 30 -1.51 -23.53 11.52
N GLU A 31 -0.39 -23.02 11.04
CA GLU A 31 -0.24 -21.71 10.41
C GLU A 31 -0.95 -21.75 9.04
N SER A 32 -2.09 -21.08 8.94
CA SER A 32 -2.77 -20.88 7.66
C SER A 32 -2.06 -19.75 6.90
N ALA A 33 -1.01 -20.10 6.15
CA ALA A 33 -0.40 -19.22 5.17
C ALA A 33 -1.35 -19.09 3.95
N SER A 34 -1.88 -17.90 3.72
CA SER A 34 -2.54 -17.56 2.47
C SER A 34 -1.48 -17.43 1.37
N GLU A 35 -1.34 -18.44 0.52
CA GLU A 35 -0.51 -18.37 -0.68
C GLU A 35 -1.14 -17.42 -1.71
N SER A 36 -0.69 -16.17 -1.73
CA SER A 36 -0.76 -15.35 -2.93
C SER A 36 0.40 -15.74 -3.84
N SER A 37 0.12 -16.30 -5.01
CA SER A 37 1.12 -16.59 -6.03
C SER A 37 1.76 -15.29 -6.52
N GLU A 38 2.89 -14.90 -5.94
CA GLU A 38 3.73 -13.83 -6.47
C GLU A 38 4.26 -14.30 -7.84
N ASN A 39 4.02 -13.53 -8.92
CA ASN A 39 4.66 -13.86 -10.20
C ASN A 39 6.15 -13.58 -10.05
N GLU A 40 7.02 -14.54 -10.40
CA GLU A 40 8.47 -14.43 -10.22
C GLU A 40 9.11 -13.22 -10.95
N ASN A 41 8.37 -12.60 -11.88
CA ASN A 41 8.81 -11.43 -12.65
C ASN A 41 8.27 -10.09 -12.13
N ASP A 42 7.44 -10.07 -11.08
CA ASP A 42 6.89 -8.84 -10.54
C ASP A 42 7.97 -8.00 -9.84
N VAL A 43 7.84 -6.68 -9.92
CA VAL A 43 8.68 -5.74 -9.17
C VAL A 43 8.08 -5.50 -7.80
N ALA A 44 8.90 -5.67 -6.75
CA ALA A 44 8.52 -5.40 -5.38
C ALA A 44 9.02 -4.04 -4.91
N TYR A 45 8.17 -3.26 -4.25
CA TYR A 45 8.47 -1.90 -3.82
C TYR A 45 7.69 -1.54 -2.55
N TYR A 46 7.95 -0.36 -1.99
CA TYR A 46 7.28 0.10 -0.77
C TYR A 46 6.53 1.40 -0.99
N TYR A 47 5.33 1.48 -0.41
CA TYR A 47 4.50 2.68 -0.39
C TYR A 47 4.33 3.19 1.04
N TYR A 48 4.79 4.42 1.29
CA TYR A 48 4.73 5.12 2.56
C TYR A 48 3.73 6.26 2.54
N LEU A 49 3.06 6.48 3.66
CA LEU A 49 2.30 7.70 3.95
C LEU A 49 2.88 8.37 5.18
N TRP A 50 3.24 9.65 5.06
CA TRP A 50 3.66 10.51 6.16
C TRP A 50 2.66 11.65 6.30
N ILE A 51 2.17 11.92 7.51
CA ILE A 51 1.21 13.00 7.78
C ILE A 51 1.81 13.97 8.79
N GLY A 52 1.80 15.25 8.43
CA GLY A 52 2.32 16.38 9.21
C GLY A 52 3.78 16.70 8.91
N ASP A 53 4.17 17.96 9.11
CA ASP A 53 5.54 18.45 8.94
C ASP A 53 6.53 17.73 9.86
N ASP A 54 6.08 17.39 11.07
CA ASP A 54 6.82 16.62 12.04
C ASP A 54 6.66 15.09 11.85
N VAL A 55 5.86 14.66 10.88
CA VAL A 55 5.57 13.24 10.61
C VAL A 55 5.09 12.49 11.85
N HIS A 56 4.02 12.97 12.48
CA HIS A 56 3.44 12.34 13.66
C HIS A 56 2.69 11.05 13.33
N THR A 57 2.22 10.87 12.08
CA THR A 57 1.59 9.62 11.62
C THR A 57 2.36 9.03 10.43
N LYS A 58 2.54 7.70 10.45
CA LYS A 58 3.22 6.93 9.39
C LYS A 58 2.51 5.63 9.07
N TYR A 59 2.36 5.34 7.78
CA TYR A 59 2.00 4.03 7.27
C TYR A 59 3.05 3.52 6.29
N LYS A 60 3.18 2.20 6.17
CA LYS A 60 4.05 1.51 5.22
C LYS A 60 3.39 0.21 4.76
N ILE A 61 3.39 -0.02 3.46
CA ILE A 61 2.94 -1.27 2.85
C ILE A 61 3.94 -1.71 1.79
N ARG A 62 4.20 -3.02 1.70
CA ARG A 62 4.96 -3.63 0.60
C ARG A 62 3.97 -4.08 -0.46
N LEU A 63 4.28 -3.78 -1.72
CA LEU A 63 3.45 -4.12 -2.86
C LEU A 63 4.28 -4.81 -3.93
N THR A 64 3.60 -5.51 -4.83
CA THR A 64 4.16 -6.16 -6.01
C THR A 64 3.29 -5.86 -7.22
N SER A 65 3.92 -5.63 -8.36
CA SER A 65 3.22 -5.36 -9.62
C SER A 65 4.05 -5.83 -10.81
N PRO A 66 3.43 -6.09 -11.98
CA PRO A 66 4.17 -6.34 -13.20
C PRO A 66 5.19 -5.22 -13.52
N PRO A 67 6.32 -5.53 -14.16
CA PRO A 67 7.26 -4.52 -14.61
C PRO A 67 6.58 -3.51 -15.56
N GLY A 68 6.85 -2.22 -15.38
CA GLY A 68 6.27 -1.15 -16.18
C GLY A 68 4.89 -0.66 -15.71
N SER A 69 4.34 -1.20 -14.62
CA SER A 69 3.14 -0.65 -13.99
C SER A 69 3.35 0.79 -13.50
N HIS A 70 2.26 1.55 -13.42
CA HIS A 70 2.27 2.92 -12.97
C HIS A 70 1.85 3.02 -11.49
N PHE A 71 2.28 4.08 -10.80
CA PHE A 71 2.08 4.20 -9.36
C PHE A 71 0.60 4.36 -8.97
N ILE A 72 -0.26 4.86 -9.86
CA ILE A 72 -1.71 4.87 -9.64
C ILE A 72 -2.28 3.45 -9.38
N ASP A 73 -1.76 2.42 -10.04
CA ASP A 73 -2.19 1.03 -9.81
C ASP A 73 -1.79 0.56 -8.40
N ALA A 74 -0.59 0.97 -7.95
CA ALA A 74 -0.12 0.71 -6.59
C ALA A 74 -1.03 1.37 -5.54
N MET A 75 -1.53 2.58 -5.81
CA MET A 75 -2.47 3.27 -4.92
C MET A 75 -3.78 2.50 -4.79
N TYR A 76 -4.37 2.03 -5.90
CA TYR A 76 -5.56 1.19 -5.86
C TYR A 76 -5.31 -0.11 -5.10
N GLN A 77 -4.22 -0.81 -5.41
CA GLN A 77 -3.84 -2.06 -4.73
C GLN A 77 -3.67 -1.85 -3.21
N ALA A 78 -3.08 -0.73 -2.80
CA ALA A 78 -2.91 -0.39 -1.38
C ALA A 78 -4.26 -0.12 -0.69
N ALA A 79 -5.14 0.65 -1.34
CA ALA A 79 -6.47 0.99 -0.82
C ALA A 79 -7.35 -0.25 -0.64
N GLU A 80 -7.26 -1.23 -1.53
CA GLU A 80 -7.94 -2.53 -1.40
C GLU A 80 -7.45 -3.33 -0.19
N LYS A 81 -6.13 -3.29 0.08
CA LYS A 81 -5.50 -4.04 1.17
C LYS A 81 -5.68 -3.36 2.53
N ASN A 82 -5.74 -2.03 2.57
CA ASN A 82 -5.80 -1.27 3.82
C ASN A 82 -6.45 0.10 3.62
N GLN A 83 -7.52 0.36 4.38
CA GLN A 83 -8.30 1.60 4.31
C GLN A 83 -7.49 2.88 4.59
N HIS A 84 -6.35 2.81 5.27
CA HIS A 84 -5.47 3.96 5.45
C HIS A 84 -4.86 4.47 4.14
N TYR A 85 -4.94 3.68 3.07
CA TYR A 85 -4.49 4.04 1.73
C TYR A 85 -5.64 4.44 0.80
N ALA A 86 -6.88 4.48 1.29
CA ALA A 86 -8.00 5.04 0.53
C ALA A 86 -7.70 6.50 0.17
N PHE A 87 -8.00 6.86 -1.07
CA PHE A 87 -7.65 8.16 -1.65
C PHE A 87 -8.75 8.70 -2.56
N ASP A 88 -8.78 10.02 -2.69
CA ASP A 88 -9.60 10.75 -3.67
C ASP A 88 -8.68 11.53 -4.61
N PHE A 89 -9.18 11.82 -5.81
CA PHE A 89 -8.46 12.58 -6.81
C PHE A 89 -9.39 13.41 -7.69
N ILE A 90 -8.83 14.42 -8.33
CA ILE A 90 -9.44 15.15 -9.44
C ILE A 90 -8.77 14.70 -10.74
N GLN A 91 -9.56 14.36 -11.75
CA GLN A 91 -9.05 14.05 -13.08
C GLN A 91 -8.84 15.34 -13.87
N TYR A 92 -7.62 15.56 -14.36
CA TYR A 92 -7.26 16.58 -15.34
C TYR A 92 -6.82 15.92 -16.66
N ASP A 93 -6.67 16.72 -17.72
CA ASP A 93 -6.21 16.23 -19.03
C ASP A 93 -4.79 15.65 -18.97
N PHE A 94 -3.96 16.14 -18.04
CA PHE A 94 -2.58 15.69 -17.83
C PHE A 94 -2.45 14.59 -16.76
N GLY A 95 -3.55 14.10 -16.20
CA GLY A 95 -3.55 13.03 -15.20
C GLY A 95 -4.36 13.34 -13.94
N LYS A 96 -4.28 12.43 -12.97
CA LYS A 96 -4.97 12.49 -11.68
C LYS A 96 -4.15 13.29 -10.68
N TYR A 97 -4.79 14.30 -10.12
CA TYR A 97 -4.27 15.05 -9.00
C TYR A 97 -4.86 14.49 -7.71
N ILE A 98 -4.01 13.91 -6.87
CA ILE A 98 -4.42 13.31 -5.59
C ILE A 98 -4.74 14.41 -4.59
N THR A 99 -5.95 14.39 -4.05
CA THR A 99 -6.46 15.44 -3.15
C THR A 99 -6.63 14.96 -1.72
N THR A 100 -6.89 13.67 -1.51
CA THR A 100 -7.12 13.10 -0.19
C THR A 100 -6.43 11.75 -0.10
N ILE A 101 -5.78 11.44 1.02
CA ILE A 101 -5.33 10.09 1.37
C ILE A 101 -5.60 9.88 2.86
N ALA A 102 -6.01 8.68 3.27
CA ALA A 102 -6.31 8.35 4.66
C ALA A 102 -7.39 9.26 5.29
N GLY A 103 -8.28 9.84 4.47
CA GLY A 103 -9.28 10.83 4.91
C GLY A 103 -8.72 12.23 5.19
N VAL A 104 -7.44 12.49 4.95
CA VAL A 104 -6.83 13.82 5.09
C VAL A 104 -6.76 14.50 3.72
N ALA A 105 -7.49 15.60 3.57
CA ALA A 105 -7.54 16.36 2.33
C ALA A 105 -6.45 17.44 2.29
N ASN A 106 -6.03 17.82 1.08
CA ASN A 106 -5.29 19.05 0.83
C ASN A 106 -6.00 20.25 1.47
N ASN A 107 -5.23 21.19 1.99
CA ASN A 107 -5.74 22.36 2.68
C ASN A 107 -5.02 23.62 2.20
N ASP A 108 -5.72 24.43 1.41
CA ASP A 108 -5.20 25.68 0.87
C ASP A 108 -4.98 26.74 1.96
N GLU A 109 -5.82 26.77 3.01
CA GLU A 109 -5.71 27.74 4.10
C GLU A 109 -4.41 27.57 4.90
N THR A 110 -3.96 26.32 5.06
CA THR A 110 -2.70 25.98 5.75
C THR A 110 -1.55 25.69 4.78
N SER A 111 -1.79 25.77 3.47
CA SER A 111 -0.82 25.40 2.43
C SER A 111 -0.26 23.98 2.58
N GLN A 112 -1.10 23.04 3.02
CA GLN A 112 -0.73 21.65 3.24
C GLN A 112 -1.24 20.76 2.13
N TYR A 113 -0.33 20.02 1.50
CA TYR A 113 -0.63 19.21 0.33
C TYR A 113 0.04 17.85 0.41
N TRP A 114 -0.55 16.88 -0.29
CA TRP A 114 0.06 15.59 -0.55
C TRP A 114 1.13 15.70 -1.64
N LEU A 115 2.38 15.50 -1.25
CA LEU A 115 3.55 15.49 -2.14
C LEU A 115 4.06 14.06 -2.34
N ILE A 116 4.38 13.68 -3.58
CA ILE A 116 4.91 12.35 -3.91
C ILE A 116 6.42 12.41 -4.18
N TYR A 117 7.17 11.54 -3.53
CA TYR A 117 8.62 11.38 -3.65
C TYR A 117 8.98 9.99 -4.16
N ASN A 118 10.01 9.91 -5.01
CA ASN A 118 10.49 8.67 -5.62
C ASN A 118 11.91 8.37 -5.09
N LEU A 119 12.04 7.43 -4.16
CA LEU A 119 13.27 7.27 -3.40
C LEU A 119 13.93 5.90 -3.66
N PRO A 120 15.24 5.86 -3.96
CA PRO A 120 15.99 4.61 -4.01
C PRO A 120 16.37 4.09 -2.60
N TRP A 121 15.87 4.73 -1.54
CA TRP A 121 16.18 4.42 -0.14
C TRP A 121 14.94 4.62 0.75
N SER A 122 14.88 3.89 1.88
CA SER A 122 13.75 4.00 2.80
C SER A 122 13.72 5.36 3.49
N PRO A 123 12.62 6.12 3.42
CA PRO A 123 12.54 7.46 3.99
C PRO A 123 12.75 7.46 5.51
N LYS A 124 13.46 8.46 6.05
CA LYS A 124 13.75 8.59 7.49
C LYS A 124 13.38 9.98 8.01
N LYS A 125 12.67 10.07 9.13
CA LYS A 125 12.20 11.36 9.69
C LYS A 125 13.35 12.30 10.08
N ASN A 126 14.48 11.77 10.53
CA ASN A 126 15.64 12.57 10.92
C ASN A 126 16.49 13.05 9.73
N ASN A 127 16.19 12.57 8.52
CA ASN A 127 16.78 13.03 7.28
C ASN A 127 15.71 12.92 6.18
N PRO A 128 14.69 13.79 6.22
CA PRO A 128 13.54 13.67 5.35
C PRO A 128 13.93 13.99 3.88
N PRO A 129 13.21 13.43 2.90
CA PRO A 129 13.40 13.78 1.49
C PRO A 129 13.25 15.28 1.23
N GLY A 130 14.08 15.80 0.33
CA GLY A 130 14.10 17.20 -0.07
C GLY A 130 13.44 17.44 -1.43
N ILE A 131 13.52 18.67 -1.93
CA ILE A 131 12.93 19.06 -3.23
C ILE A 131 13.46 18.22 -4.41
N ASN A 132 14.74 17.83 -4.36
CA ASN A 132 15.37 17.03 -5.42
C ASN A 132 14.87 15.58 -5.47
N ASP A 133 14.18 15.12 -4.42
CA ASP A 133 13.59 13.78 -4.34
C ASP A 133 12.10 13.77 -4.75
N LEU A 134 11.51 14.95 -4.94
CA LEU A 134 10.11 15.10 -5.35
C LEU A 134 9.93 14.49 -6.75
N SER A 135 8.82 13.79 -6.96
CA SER A 135 8.52 13.26 -8.28
C SER A 135 8.37 14.40 -9.29
N PRO A 136 9.03 14.32 -10.47
CA PRO A 136 8.87 15.32 -11.52
C PRO A 136 7.56 15.18 -12.28
N VAL A 137 6.82 14.08 -12.07
CA VAL A 137 5.57 13.74 -12.76
C VAL A 137 4.50 13.23 -11.77
N GLY A 138 3.24 13.26 -12.20
CA GLY A 138 2.10 12.76 -11.42
C GLY A 138 2.02 11.23 -11.38
N VAL A 139 1.15 10.71 -10.51
CA VAL A 139 1.06 9.27 -10.20
C VAL A 139 0.71 8.37 -11.40
N ASP A 140 0.06 8.91 -12.42
CA ASP A 140 -0.23 8.19 -13.66
C ASP A 140 1.02 7.94 -14.51
N ASP A 141 2.08 8.73 -14.35
CA ASP A 141 3.30 8.64 -15.16
C ASP A 141 4.51 8.10 -14.39
N ILE A 142 4.40 7.95 -13.06
CA ILE A 142 5.44 7.32 -12.24
C ILE A 142 5.44 5.81 -12.49
N VAL A 143 6.50 5.28 -13.11
CA VAL A 143 6.71 3.84 -13.25
C VAL A 143 7.26 3.26 -11.95
N VAL A 144 6.67 2.15 -11.48
CA VAL A 144 7.14 1.46 -10.27
C VAL A 144 8.39 0.63 -10.55
N ASN A 145 9.41 0.76 -9.69
CA ASN A 145 10.70 0.10 -9.84
C ASN A 145 10.99 -0.83 -8.68
N LEU A 146 11.69 -1.93 -8.96
CA LEU A 146 12.13 -2.89 -7.95
C LEU A 146 12.97 -2.19 -6.87
N GLY A 147 12.60 -2.41 -5.61
CA GLY A 147 13.29 -1.89 -4.43
C GLY A 147 13.06 -0.41 -4.15
N TYR A 148 12.32 0.32 -4.98
CA TYR A 148 12.04 1.73 -4.75
C TYR A 148 11.05 1.95 -3.60
N HIS A 149 11.12 3.14 -3.04
CA HIS A 149 10.26 3.63 -1.97
C HIS A 149 9.51 4.86 -2.45
N TYR A 150 8.19 4.73 -2.57
CA TYR A 150 7.30 5.81 -2.96
C TYR A 150 6.66 6.39 -1.71
N LEU A 151 6.83 7.68 -1.48
CA LEU A 151 6.35 8.35 -0.29
C LEU A 151 5.36 9.43 -0.68
N PHE A 152 4.11 9.29 -0.22
CA PHE A 152 3.22 10.44 -0.10
C PHE A 152 3.42 11.09 1.27
N TRP A 153 3.73 12.39 1.27
CA TRP A 153 3.90 13.17 2.49
C TRP A 153 2.97 14.37 2.48
N TYR A 154 2.01 14.37 3.41
CA TYR A 154 1.16 15.52 3.70
C TYR A 154 1.92 16.52 4.57
N ARG A 155 2.31 17.65 3.99
CA ARG A 155 3.13 18.68 4.64
C ARG A 155 2.86 20.06 4.06
N THR A 156 3.29 21.06 4.80
CA THR A 156 3.28 22.45 4.39
C THR A 156 4.25 22.64 3.21
N VAL A 157 3.77 23.31 2.17
CA VAL A 157 4.57 23.74 1.01
C VAL A 157 4.89 25.22 1.20
N ASN A 158 6.17 25.56 1.33
CA ASN A 158 6.57 26.96 1.34
C ASN A 158 6.69 27.45 -0.10
N VAL A 159 5.96 28.51 -0.44
CA VAL A 159 5.92 29.08 -1.79
C VAL A 159 7.30 29.63 -2.23
N GLU A 160 8.22 29.86 -1.29
CA GLU A 160 9.59 30.30 -1.57
C GLU A 160 10.53 29.18 -2.05
N ASP A 161 10.12 27.91 -1.95
CA ASP A 161 10.92 26.76 -2.38
C ASP A 161 10.71 26.40 -3.88
N HIS A 162 9.99 27.24 -4.63
CA HIS A 162 9.67 27.08 -6.06
C HIS A 162 10.18 28.23 -6.93
#